data_AF-A0A7J0FV85-F1
#
_entry.id   AF-A0A7J0FV85-F1
#
_cell.length_a   1.000
_cell.length_b   1.000
_cell.length_c   1.000
_cell.angle_alpha   90.00
_cell.angle_beta   90.00
_cell.angle_gamma   90.00
#
_symmetry.space_group_name_H-M   'P 1'
#
loop_
_entity.id
_entity.type
_entity.pdbx_description
1 polymer ?
#
loop_
_entity_poly.entity_id
_entity_poly.type
_entity_poly.pdbx_seq_one_letter_code
_entity_poly.pdbx_strand_id
1 'polypeptide(L)'
;MGGVKLLIAVVVVVVVGIAGRWAGAQVHHVVGADRGWDPSSDLASWSSARIFTVGDKIWFTYSAAQDKIVEVKSKEEYEACDVSNPIRMYTNGLDRVSLEEEGIRYFASVEA
;
A
#
# COMPACT_ATOMS: atom_id res chain seq x y z
N MET A 1 5.07 2.40 30.77
CA MET A 1 5.95 2.62 29.61
C MET A 1 5.18 2.23 28.37
N GLY A 2 4.39 3.17 27.82
CA GLY A 2 3.69 2.95 26.56
C GLY A 2 4.73 2.98 25.44
N GLY A 3 5.09 1.82 24.91
CA GLY A 3 5.97 1.75 23.75
C GLY A 3 5.29 2.44 22.58
N VAL A 4 5.99 3.35 21.92
CA VAL A 4 5.58 3.90 20.64
C VAL A 4 5.49 2.72 19.68
N LYS A 5 4.27 2.27 19.34
CA LYS A 5 4.04 1.18 18.39
C LYS A 5 4.23 1.73 16.98
N LEU A 6 5.13 1.14 16.21
CA LEU A 6 5.39 1.57 14.83
C LEU A 6 4.19 1.23 13.94
N LEU A 7 3.46 2.24 13.51
CA LEU A 7 2.49 2.14 12.42
C LEU A 7 3.26 2.38 11.12
N ILE A 8 3.23 1.40 10.22
CA ILE A 8 3.86 1.51 8.91
C ILE A 8 2.85 2.17 7.99
N ALA A 9 3.27 3.21 7.28
CA ALA A 9 2.43 4.00 6.41
C ALA A 9 3.09 4.04 5.02
N VAL A 10 2.32 3.77 3.95
CA VAL A 10 2.76 3.92 2.55
C VAL A 10 1.82 4.82 1.74
N VAL A 11 2.41 5.78 1.03
CA VAL A 11 1.75 6.58 -0.02
C VAL A 11 2.09 6.00 -1.40
N VAL A 12 1.08 5.75 -2.21
CA VAL A 12 1.23 5.28 -3.60
C VAL A 12 0.59 6.29 -4.56
N VAL A 13 1.36 6.78 -5.54
CA VAL A 13 0.89 7.72 -6.57
C VAL A 13 0.71 6.96 -7.89
N VAL A 14 -0.52 6.95 -8.44
CA VAL A 14 -0.86 6.34 -9.73
C VAL A 14 -0.97 7.42 -10.80
N VAL A 15 -0.21 7.29 -11.88
CA VAL A 15 -0.11 8.30 -12.96
C VAL A 15 -0.52 7.69 -14.30
N VAL A 16 -1.20 8.46 -15.16
CA VAL A 16 -1.40 8.09 -16.57
C VAL A 16 -0.25 8.57 -17.44
N GLY A 17 0.40 7.60 -18.09
CA GLY A 17 1.42 7.85 -19.11
C GLY A 17 0.78 8.16 -20.47
N ILE A 18 0.88 9.40 -20.93
CA ILE A 18 0.59 9.81 -22.32
C ILE A 18 1.74 9.37 -23.24
N ALA A 19 1.82 8.07 -23.55
CA ALA A 19 2.68 7.57 -24.61
C ALA A 19 2.18 6.23 -25.16
N GLY A 20 1.21 6.26 -26.09
CA GLY A 20 0.83 5.11 -26.92
C GLY A 20 0.11 3.97 -26.17
N ARG A 21 -0.82 3.30 -26.85
CA ARG A 21 -1.40 2.04 -26.36
C ARG A 21 -0.31 0.96 -26.42
N TRP A 22 0.57 0.92 -25.45
CA TRP A 22 1.33 -0.29 -25.18
C TRP A 22 0.32 -1.32 -24.71
N ALA A 23 0.34 -2.52 -25.30
CA ALA A 23 -0.18 -3.70 -24.62
C ALA A 23 0.73 -3.95 -23.42
N GLY A 24 0.61 -3.12 -22.39
CA GLY A 24 1.38 -3.22 -21.16
C GLY A 24 0.96 -4.49 -20.46
N ALA A 25 1.91 -5.39 -20.25
CA ALA A 25 1.68 -6.52 -19.37
C ALA A 25 1.29 -5.99 -17.99
N GLN A 26 0.27 -6.58 -17.40
CA GLN A 26 -0.19 -6.22 -16.06
C GLN A 26 0.98 -6.37 -15.07
N VAL A 27 1.45 -5.29 -14.42
CA VAL A 27 2.56 -5.38 -13.47
C VAL A 27 2.03 -5.74 -12.09
N HIS A 28 2.83 -6.49 -11.33
CA HIS A 28 2.55 -6.82 -9.93
C HIS A 28 3.64 -6.23 -9.05
N HIS A 29 3.26 -5.27 -8.22
CA HIS A 29 4.14 -4.57 -7.29
C HIS A 29 4.04 -5.22 -5.92
N VAL A 30 5.01 -6.05 -5.55
CA VAL A 30 5.10 -6.64 -4.21
C VAL A 30 5.66 -5.60 -3.25
N VAL A 31 4.83 -5.15 -2.30
CA VAL A 31 5.18 -4.09 -1.34
C VAL A 31 6.34 -4.54 -0.46
N GLY A 32 7.39 -3.72 -0.35
CA GLY A 32 8.58 -4.06 0.42
C GLY A 32 9.46 -5.17 -0.18
N ALA A 33 9.16 -5.62 -1.41
CA ALA A 33 9.87 -6.71 -2.09
C ALA A 33 9.94 -7.98 -1.20
N ASP A 34 11.13 -8.57 -1.03
CA ASP A 34 11.30 -9.84 -0.32
C ASP A 34 10.93 -9.78 1.17
N ARG A 35 10.97 -8.58 1.79
CA ARG A 35 10.56 -8.41 3.19
C ARG A 35 9.06 -8.29 3.38
N GLY A 36 8.33 -7.89 2.33
CA GLY A 36 6.92 -7.60 2.46
C GLY A 36 6.63 -6.34 3.27
N TRP A 37 5.41 -6.29 3.80
CA TRP A 37 4.96 -5.25 4.71
C TRP A 37 5.39 -5.60 6.14
N ASP A 38 6.53 -5.03 6.55
CA ASP A 38 7.21 -5.29 7.82
C ASP A 38 7.82 -3.98 8.37
N PRO A 39 7.92 -3.77 9.70
CA PRO A 39 8.43 -2.51 10.27
C PRO A 39 9.85 -2.16 9.87
N SER A 40 10.65 -3.14 9.44
CA SER A 40 12.01 -2.95 8.95
C SER A 40 12.10 -2.68 7.44
N SER A 41 10.98 -2.71 6.71
CA SER A 41 10.93 -2.44 5.27
C SER A 41 11.03 -0.94 4.97
N ASP A 42 11.93 -0.56 4.06
CA ASP A 42 12.02 0.82 3.55
C ASP A 42 10.98 1.03 2.44
N LEU A 43 9.75 1.31 2.86
CA LEU A 43 8.63 1.46 1.94
C LEU A 43 8.63 2.79 1.19
N ALA A 44 9.35 3.80 1.68
CA ALA A 44 9.51 5.09 1.00
C ALA A 44 10.47 4.96 -0.20
N SER A 45 11.62 4.31 0.00
CA SER A 45 12.52 3.99 -1.12
C SER A 45 11.89 2.99 -2.08
N TRP A 46 11.13 2.01 -1.55
CA TRP A 46 10.37 1.10 -2.40
C TRP A 46 9.39 1.86 -3.28
N SER A 47 8.47 2.66 -2.72
CA SER A 47 7.43 3.30 -3.52
C SER A 47 7.98 4.32 -4.53
N SER A 48 8.99 5.10 -4.14
CA SER A 48 9.61 6.11 -5.02
C SER A 48 10.36 5.53 -6.21
N ALA A 49 10.79 4.27 -6.13
CA ALA A 49 11.49 3.57 -7.21
C ALA A 49 10.56 2.80 -8.17
N ARG A 50 9.24 3.07 -8.15
CA ARG A 50 8.26 2.44 -9.04
C ARG A 50 7.36 3.48 -9.72
N ILE A 51 6.85 3.09 -10.88
CA ILE A 51 5.77 3.78 -11.56
C ILE A 51 4.54 2.86 -11.43
N PHE A 52 3.48 3.39 -10.85
CA PHE A 52 2.20 2.69 -10.72
C PHE A 52 1.27 3.16 -11.82
N THR A 53 0.75 2.22 -12.60
CA THR A 53 -0.15 2.50 -13.72
C THR A 53 -1.51 1.88 -13.50
N VAL A 54 -2.54 2.49 -14.08
CA VAL A 54 -3.89 1.91 -14.11
C VAL A 54 -3.84 0.56 -14.82
N GLY A 55 -4.36 -0.48 -14.16
CA GLY A 55 -4.30 -1.88 -14.57
C GLY A 55 -3.32 -2.72 -13.74
N ASP A 56 -2.36 -2.11 -13.04
CA ASP A 56 -1.42 -2.82 -12.18
C ASP A 56 -2.10 -3.42 -10.94
N LYS A 57 -1.39 -4.33 -10.26
CA LYS A 57 -1.77 -4.82 -8.93
C LYS A 57 -0.69 -4.52 -7.91
N ILE A 58 -1.10 -4.14 -6.71
CA ILE A 58 -0.28 -4.05 -5.51
C ILE A 58 -0.52 -5.30 -4.67
N TRP A 59 0.56 -5.95 -4.24
CA TRP A 59 0.49 -7.18 -3.45
C TRP A 59 1.08 -6.90 -2.07
N PHE A 60 0.25 -7.09 -1.05
CA PHE A 60 0.64 -6.99 0.35
C PHE A 60 0.91 -8.39 0.89
N THR A 61 2.13 -8.60 1.39
CA THR A 61 2.52 -9.83 2.11
C THR A 61 2.88 -9.46 3.54
N TYR A 62 2.18 -10.01 4.52
CA TYR A 62 2.33 -9.69 5.94
C TYR A 62 1.84 -10.83 6.82
N SER A 63 2.20 -10.77 8.11
CA SER A 63 1.71 -11.71 9.11
C SER A 63 0.25 -11.40 9.46
N ALA A 64 -0.70 -12.11 8.86
CA ALA A 64 -2.14 -11.95 9.16
C ALA A 64 -2.52 -12.23 10.62
N ALA A 65 -1.64 -12.89 11.37
CA ALA A 65 -1.80 -13.12 12.81
C ALA A 65 -1.47 -11.88 13.64
N GLN A 66 -0.71 -10.92 13.10
CA GLN A 66 -0.21 -9.74 13.81
C GLN A 66 -0.82 -8.46 13.25
N ASP A 67 -1.02 -8.40 11.93
CA ASP A 67 -1.38 -7.17 11.24
C ASP A 67 -2.62 -7.35 10.36
N LYS A 68 -3.28 -6.23 10.12
CA LYS A 68 -4.26 -6.02 9.06
C LYS A 68 -3.82 -4.80 8.27
N ILE A 69 -4.00 -4.83 6.94
CA ILE A 69 -3.77 -3.64 6.12
C ILE A 69 -5.08 -2.88 5.99
N VAL A 70 -5.01 -1.57 6.15
CA VAL A 70 -6.14 -0.66 6.00
C VAL A 70 -5.84 0.35 4.92
N GLU A 71 -6.85 0.65 4.13
CA GLU A 71 -6.83 1.73 3.15
C GLU A 71 -7.63 2.91 3.70
N VAL A 72 -7.02 4.10 3.74
CA VAL A 72 -7.62 5.33 4.26
C VAL A 72 -7.91 6.32 3.14
N LYS A 73 -8.84 7.24 3.38
CA LYS A 73 -9.43 8.06 2.32
C LYS A 73 -8.59 9.25 1.93
N SER A 74 -7.82 9.79 2.87
CA SER A 74 -7.16 11.07 2.70
C SER A 74 -5.72 11.04 3.20
N LYS A 75 -4.95 12.02 2.72
CA LYS A 75 -3.58 12.25 3.19
C LYS A 75 -3.58 12.61 4.66
N GLU A 76 -4.58 13.37 5.10
CA GLU A 76 -4.74 13.83 6.47
C GLU A 76 -4.98 12.66 7.42
N GLU A 77 -5.87 11.73 7.07
CA GLU A 77 -6.09 10.49 7.84
C GLU A 77 -4.80 9.67 7.92
N TYR A 78 -4.10 9.54 6.79
CA TYR A 78 -2.83 8.82 6.72
C TYR A 78 -1.73 9.44 7.61
N GLU A 79 -1.51 10.75 7.52
CA GLU A 79 -0.48 11.46 8.31
C GLU A 79 -0.82 11.48 9.80
N ALA A 80 -2.11 11.54 10.15
CA ALA A 80 -2.59 11.45 11.51
C ALA A 80 -2.62 10.02 12.07
N CYS A 81 -2.34 9.00 11.24
CA CYS A 81 -2.57 7.59 11.55
C CYS A 81 -4.03 7.29 11.99
N ASP A 82 -4.99 8.03 11.44
CA ASP A 82 -6.42 7.82 11.69
C ASP A 82 -6.94 6.70 10.80
N VAL A 83 -7.13 5.54 11.43
CA VAL A 83 -7.62 4.30 10.81
C VAL A 83 -9.06 3.98 11.23
N SER A 84 -9.77 4.94 11.83
CA SER A 84 -11.10 4.74 12.39
C SER A 84 -12.21 4.55 11.34
N ASN A 85 -11.99 5.04 10.11
CA ASN A 85 -12.95 4.97 9.01
C ASN A 85 -12.29 4.46 7.72
N PRO A 86 -11.88 3.17 7.68
CA PRO A 86 -11.17 2.62 6.52
C PRO A 86 -12.10 2.54 5.30
N ILE A 87 -11.57 2.83 4.11
CA ILE A 87 -12.21 2.47 2.83
C ILE A 87 -12.34 0.95 2.76
N ARG A 88 -11.26 0.25 3.12
CA ARG A 88 -11.18 -1.21 3.07
C ARG A 88 -10.18 -1.73 4.08
N MET A 89 -10.42 -2.93 4.56
CA MET A 89 -9.51 -3.71 5.38
C MET A 89 -9.15 -5.02 4.69
N TYR A 90 -7.90 -5.44 4.85
CA TYR A 90 -7.33 -6.66 4.29
C TYR A 90 -6.75 -7.49 5.44
N THR A 91 -7.04 -8.78 5.46
CA THR A 91 -6.76 -9.66 6.62
C THR A 91 -6.24 -11.04 6.24
N ASN A 92 -5.86 -11.28 4.99
CA ASN A 92 -5.50 -12.61 4.52
C ASN A 92 -3.99 -12.88 4.60
N GLY A 93 -3.17 -11.86 4.80
CA GLY A 93 -1.70 -11.96 4.85
C GLY A 93 -1.03 -12.05 3.47
N LEU A 94 -1.82 -12.36 2.44
CA LEU A 94 -1.50 -12.14 1.04
C LEU A 94 -2.72 -11.50 0.36
N ASP A 95 -2.72 -10.17 0.27
CA ASP A 95 -3.82 -9.42 -0.31
C ASP A 95 -3.39 -8.71 -1.59
N ARG A 96 -4.29 -8.72 -2.58
CA ARG A 96 -4.04 -8.18 -3.93
C ARG A 96 -5.01 -7.04 -4.18
N VAL A 97 -4.47 -5.87 -4.49
CA VAL A 97 -5.22 -4.64 -4.72
C VAL A 97 -5.01 -4.21 -6.18
N SER A 98 -6.09 -4.20 -6.96
CA SER A 98 -6.05 -3.66 -8.33
C SER A 98 -6.00 -2.13 -8.30
N LEU A 99 -5.20 -1.55 -9.19
CA LEU A 99 -5.16 -0.11 -9.45
C LEU A 99 -6.08 0.20 -10.63
N GLU A 100 -7.34 0.50 -10.33
CA GLU A 100 -8.40 0.65 -11.34
C GLU A 100 -8.58 2.09 -11.81
N GLU A 101 -8.12 3.06 -11.00
CA GLU A 101 -8.27 4.49 -11.24
C GLU A 101 -6.95 5.22 -10.97
N GLU A 102 -6.81 6.40 -11.60
CA GLU A 102 -5.74 7.34 -11.32
C GLU A 102 -5.91 7.97 -9.94
N GLY A 103 -4.80 8.37 -9.31
CA GLY A 103 -4.83 9.09 -8.04
C GLY A 103 -3.83 8.58 -7.02
N ILE A 104 -3.90 9.14 -5.81
CA ILE A 104 -3.06 8.74 -4.68
C ILE A 104 -3.87 7.82 -3.76
N ARG A 105 -3.27 6.70 -3.37
CA ARG A 105 -3.83 5.75 -2.41
C ARG A 105 -2.94 5.65 -1.18
N TYR A 106 -3.58 5.52 -0.03
CA TYR A 106 -2.95 5.55 1.27
C TYR A 106 -3.23 4.24 2.01
N PHE A 107 -2.17 3.54 2.40
CA PHE A 107 -2.26 2.28 3.11
C PHE A 107 -1.49 2.35 4.43
N ALA A 108 -2.06 1.76 5.48
CA ALA A 108 -1.44 1.63 6.79
C ALA A 108 -1.67 0.22 7.35
N SER A 109 -0.95 -0.16 8.41
CA SER A 109 -1.27 -1.37 9.18
C SER A 109 -1.86 -1.05 10.54
N VAL A 110 -2.72 -1.96 11.01
CA VAL A 110 -3.24 -1.99 12.38
C VAL A 110 -3.03 -3.38 12.96
N GLU A 111 -2.75 -3.45 14.26
CA GLU A 111 -2.61 -4.73 14.96
C GLU A 111 -3.95 -5.49 14.93
N ALA A 112 -3.87 -6.81 14.73
CA ALA A 112 -5.04 -7.68 14.54
C ALA A 112 -5.86 -7.90 15.81
#